data_AF-A0A2E8VU65-F1
#
_entry.id   AF-A0A2E8VU65-F1
#
_cell.length_a   1.000
_cell.length_b   1.000
_cell.length_c   1.000
_cell.angle_alpha   90.00
_cell.angle_beta   90.00
_cell.angle_gamma   90.00
#
_symmetry.space_group_name_H-M   'P 1'
#
loop_
_entity.id
_entity.type
_entity.pdbx_description
1 polymer ?
#
loop_
_entity_poly.entity_id
_entity_poly.type
_entity_poly.pdbx_seq_one_letter_code
_entity_poly.pdbx_strand_id
1 'polypeptide(L)'
;MHAESSACRSAAFAPGASTRVPKAKAASRFIHIRLSEKREILVQVPAKVIAWRSRGDGVTCPSPAIAVFGATSDFVPGNGATSFENVSFKYANQPDPIFSGLSLAIQPGEKVALVGESGSGKSTFMKLLQRLYDVDDGRIVIDDQDVASVTQESLRRAVAIVPQQPILFHRTLHENIAYARPDAPRAVVEAASRQAHSHEFINRLTTGYETLVGERGIKLSGGERQRLAIARAIIADAPVLVLDEARSSLDSITEKYIQDAIAELMHGRTSIIVAHRFSTIRSVDRILVFDAGQIVEEGSHADLMSRTGGAYRRLYDMQALGFLDDTADGAVGHPVTGNAVTVDQQARQES
;
A
#
# COMPACT_ATOMS: atom_id res chain seq x y z
N MET A 1 -21.96 -20.56 48.86
CA MET A 1 -23.24 -20.56 48.12
C MET A 1 -23.15 -19.41 47.13
N HIS A 2 -22.58 -19.62 45.93
CA HIS A 2 -23.29 -19.95 44.66
C HIS A 2 -24.37 -18.90 44.31
N ALA A 3 -24.41 -18.28 43.12
CA ALA A 3 -24.09 -18.75 41.75
C ALA A 3 -23.50 -17.59 40.91
N GLU A 4 -22.40 -17.73 40.12
CA GLU A 4 -22.16 -18.50 38.87
C GLU A 4 -22.99 -17.98 37.67
N SER A 5 -22.40 -17.33 36.66
CA SER A 5 -21.48 -17.86 35.62
C SER A 5 -22.10 -19.01 34.80
N SER A 6 -22.97 -18.67 33.85
CA SER A 6 -23.40 -19.61 32.80
C SER A 6 -23.99 -18.90 31.57
N ALA A 7 -23.14 -18.36 30.69
CA ALA A 7 -23.55 -18.00 29.33
C ALA A 7 -22.37 -18.04 28.35
N CYS A 8 -21.60 -19.13 28.35
CA CYS A 8 -20.63 -19.40 27.29
C CYS A 8 -20.31 -20.91 27.22
N ARG A 9 -21.33 -21.74 26.97
CA ARG A 9 -21.17 -23.15 26.59
C ARG A 9 -22.33 -23.60 25.71
N SER A 10 -22.19 -23.47 24.39
CA SER A 10 -22.86 -24.36 23.42
C SER A 10 -22.51 -23.96 21.98
N ALA A 11 -21.39 -24.47 21.48
CA ALA A 11 -21.26 -24.81 20.07
C ALA A 11 -20.34 -26.04 20.01
N ALA A 12 -20.93 -27.20 20.34
CA ALA A 12 -20.32 -28.48 20.10
C ALA A 12 -20.19 -28.69 18.58
N PHE A 13 -18.98 -29.03 18.11
CA PHE A 13 -18.79 -29.60 16.78
C PHE A 13 -18.19 -31.00 16.92
N ALA A 14 -18.77 -31.93 16.15
CA ALA A 14 -18.67 -33.38 16.28
C ALA A 14 -17.24 -33.96 16.13
N PRO A 15 -16.91 -35.06 16.84
CA PRO A 15 -15.64 -35.77 16.68
C PRO A 15 -15.76 -36.80 15.54
N GLY A 16 -15.04 -36.60 14.44
CA GLY A 16 -15.03 -37.62 13.38
C GLY A 16 -14.56 -37.14 12.02
N ALA A 17 -13.29 -36.78 11.89
CA ALA A 17 -12.60 -36.84 10.60
C ALA A 17 -11.11 -37.15 10.85
N SER A 18 -10.78 -38.43 10.67
CA SER A 18 -9.41 -38.91 10.62
C SER A 18 -8.71 -38.29 9.41
N THR A 19 -7.69 -37.46 9.65
CA THR A 19 -6.71 -37.14 8.61
C THR A 19 -5.39 -37.83 8.97
N ARG A 20 -5.11 -38.96 8.31
CA ARG A 20 -3.73 -39.48 8.21
C ARG A 20 -2.90 -38.42 7.49
N VAL A 21 -1.89 -37.89 8.18
CA VAL A 21 -0.94 -36.93 7.60
C VAL A 21 0.37 -37.65 7.26
N PRO A 22 0.78 -37.72 5.98
CA PRO A 22 2.13 -38.15 5.64
C PRO A 22 3.14 -37.04 5.99
N LYS A 23 4.29 -37.42 6.54
CA LYS A 23 5.42 -36.52 6.84
C LYS A 23 5.98 -35.94 5.54
N ALA A 24 5.78 -34.64 5.30
CA ALA A 24 6.47 -33.90 4.24
C ALA A 24 6.71 -32.42 4.61
N LYS A 25 7.84 -31.90 4.10
CA LYS A 25 8.52 -30.64 4.44
C LYS A 25 7.63 -29.38 4.36
N ALA A 26 7.92 -28.44 5.25
CA ALA A 26 7.14 -27.24 5.53
C ALA A 26 7.20 -26.19 4.40
N ALA A 27 6.04 -25.89 3.82
CA ALA A 27 5.73 -24.63 3.16
C ALA A 27 4.36 -24.17 3.69
N SER A 28 4.15 -22.85 3.78
CA SER A 28 2.92 -22.18 4.23
C SER A 28 1.66 -22.87 3.71
N ARG A 29 0.62 -23.02 4.55
CA ARG A 29 -0.65 -23.64 4.11
C ARG A 29 -1.80 -22.64 4.22
N PHE A 30 -2.73 -22.76 3.29
CA PHE A 30 -3.98 -22.01 3.32
C PHE A 30 -5.00 -22.75 4.19
N ILE A 31 -5.71 -22.03 5.05
CA ILE A 31 -6.78 -22.56 5.89
C ILE A 31 -8.07 -21.83 5.55
N HIS A 32 -9.14 -22.59 5.35
CA HIS A 32 -10.50 -22.05 5.22
C HIS A 32 -11.02 -21.68 6.60
N ILE A 33 -11.35 -20.40 6.79
CA ILE A 33 -12.05 -19.93 7.98
C ILE A 33 -13.48 -19.61 7.55
N ARG A 34 -14.42 -20.45 8.00
CA ARG A 34 -15.85 -20.24 7.80
C ARG A 34 -16.36 -19.29 8.88
N LEU A 35 -16.78 -18.10 8.48
CA LEU A 35 -17.31 -17.06 9.37
C LEU A 35 -18.84 -17.13 9.49
N SER A 36 -19.52 -17.70 8.49
CA SER A 36 -20.97 -18.00 8.49
C SER A 36 -21.30 -19.02 7.38
N GLU A 37 -22.54 -19.48 7.27
CA GLU A 37 -22.99 -20.42 6.23
C GLU A 37 -22.70 -19.95 4.79
N LYS A 38 -22.59 -18.64 4.56
CA LYS A 38 -22.34 -18.05 3.22
C LYS A 38 -21.01 -17.31 3.10
N ARG A 39 -20.14 -17.35 4.12
CA ARG A 39 -18.84 -16.65 4.08
C ARG A 39 -17.71 -17.56 4.52
N GLU A 40 -16.84 -17.89 3.57
CA GLU A 40 -15.53 -18.46 3.82
C GLU A 40 -14.46 -17.50 3.34
N ILE A 41 -13.43 -17.32 4.17
CA ILE A 41 -12.21 -16.62 3.78
C ILE A 41 -11.04 -17.59 3.82
N LEU A 42 -10.20 -17.51 2.79
CA LEU A 42 -8.97 -18.27 2.71
C LEU A 42 -7.83 -17.42 3.28
N VAL A 43 -7.25 -17.86 4.39
CA VAL A 43 -6.15 -17.14 5.02
C VAL A 43 -4.89 -17.97 4.85
N GLN A 44 -3.84 -17.35 4.28
CA GLN A 44 -2.53 -17.96 4.22
C GLN A 44 -1.89 -17.88 5.60
N VAL A 45 -1.61 -19.03 6.19
CA VAL A 45 -1.08 -19.09 7.56
C VAL A 45 0.35 -19.66 7.53
N PRO A 46 1.34 -18.97 8.11
CA PRO A 46 2.69 -19.50 8.23
C PRO A 46 2.69 -20.84 8.97
N ALA A 47 3.58 -21.76 8.58
CA ALA A 47 3.66 -23.10 9.17
C ALA A 47 3.83 -23.10 10.70
N LYS A 48 4.43 -22.05 11.27
CA LYS A 48 4.58 -21.86 12.72
C LYS A 48 3.23 -21.71 13.46
N VAL A 49 2.24 -21.06 12.84
CA VAL A 49 0.89 -20.89 13.41
C VAL A 49 0.09 -22.19 13.36
N ILE A 50 0.38 -23.04 12.37
CA ILE A 50 -0.25 -24.37 12.26
C ILE A 50 0.30 -25.31 13.33
N ALA A 51 1.60 -25.25 13.61
CA ALA A 51 2.24 -25.99 14.69
C ALA A 51 1.81 -25.50 16.09
N TRP A 52 1.40 -24.24 16.23
CA TRP A 52 0.87 -23.64 17.46
C TRP A 52 -0.48 -24.27 17.87
N ARG A 53 -1.34 -24.61 16.90
CA ARG A 53 -2.65 -25.25 17.14
C ARG A 53 -2.55 -26.66 17.75
N SER A 54 -1.40 -27.34 17.60
CA SER A 54 -1.22 -28.70 18.12
C SER A 54 -0.66 -28.77 19.55
N ARG A 55 -0.28 -27.63 20.16
CA ARG A 55 0.39 -27.63 21.48
C ARG A 55 -0.48 -27.27 22.67
N GLY A 56 -1.70 -26.76 22.46
CA GLY A 56 -2.67 -26.56 23.54
C GLY A 56 -2.23 -25.56 24.63
N ASP A 57 -1.18 -24.79 24.41
CA ASP A 57 -0.69 -23.81 25.36
C ASP A 57 -1.55 -22.54 25.28
N GLY A 58 -2.32 -22.29 26.34
CA GLY A 58 -3.13 -21.09 26.52
C GLY A 58 -2.26 -19.84 26.64
N VAL A 59 -1.94 -19.24 25.50
CA VAL A 59 -1.43 -17.86 25.41
C VAL A 59 -2.22 -17.18 24.30
N THR A 60 -2.84 -16.05 24.66
CA THR A 60 -3.59 -15.15 23.77
C THR A 60 -2.81 -14.91 22.47
N CYS A 61 -3.49 -14.98 21.33
CA CYS A 61 -2.98 -14.34 20.12
C CYS A 61 -2.51 -12.94 20.52
N PRO A 62 -1.32 -12.47 20.10
CA PRO A 62 -1.09 -11.03 20.13
C PRO A 62 -2.23 -10.47 19.30
N SER A 63 -3.19 -9.85 19.99
CA SER A 63 -4.21 -9.05 19.33
C SER A 63 -3.44 -8.15 18.38
N PRO A 64 -3.91 -7.89 17.14
CA PRO A 64 -3.44 -6.69 16.47
C PRO A 64 -3.54 -5.58 17.53
N ALA A 65 -2.42 -4.95 17.85
CA ALA A 65 -2.35 -3.95 18.91
C ALA A 65 -3.15 -2.67 18.56
N ILE A 66 -3.91 -2.72 17.47
CA ILE A 66 -4.97 -1.79 17.21
C ILE A 66 -6.14 -2.18 18.10
N ALA A 67 -6.38 -1.39 19.14
CA ALA A 67 -7.54 -1.59 19.99
C ALA A 67 -8.81 -1.52 19.12
N VAL A 68 -9.41 -2.68 18.84
CA VAL A 68 -10.74 -2.78 18.21
C VAL A 68 -11.80 -2.18 19.15
N PHE A 69 -11.44 -1.97 20.42
CA PHE A 69 -12.26 -1.35 21.44
C PHE A 69 -11.85 0.12 21.62
N GLY A 70 -12.60 1.05 21.04
CA GLY A 70 -12.43 2.47 21.33
C GLY A 70 -13.11 3.44 20.38
N ALA A 71 -13.26 3.09 19.10
CA ALA A 71 -13.93 3.96 18.14
C ALA A 71 -15.46 3.88 18.29
N THR A 72 -16.09 4.99 18.59
CA THR A 72 -17.53 5.09 18.91
C THR A 72 -18.36 5.68 17.78
N SER A 73 -17.74 6.31 16.78
CA SER A 73 -18.42 6.96 15.66
C SER A 73 -17.82 6.58 14.30
N ASP A 74 -18.67 6.59 13.28
CA ASP A 74 -18.21 6.50 11.90
C ASP A 74 -17.55 7.82 11.48
N PHE A 75 -16.49 7.70 10.68
CA PHE A 75 -15.83 8.81 10.01
C PHE A 75 -16.79 9.47 9.03
N VAL A 76 -16.87 10.80 9.09
CA VAL A 76 -17.67 11.61 8.16
C VAL A 76 -16.72 12.29 7.16
N PRO A 77 -16.72 11.87 5.89
CA PRO A 77 -15.86 12.49 4.87
C PRO A 77 -16.18 13.96 4.64
N GLY A 78 -15.14 14.80 4.68
CA GLY A 78 -15.18 16.21 4.35
C GLY A 78 -14.40 16.51 3.07
N ASN A 79 -13.51 17.50 3.11
CA ASN A 79 -12.75 17.96 1.94
C ASN A 79 -11.34 17.34 1.87
N GLY A 80 -11.01 16.40 2.76
CA GLY A 80 -9.74 15.69 2.79
C GLY A 80 -8.59 16.46 3.44
N ALA A 81 -8.86 17.40 4.36
CA ALA A 81 -7.79 18.03 5.14
C ALA A 81 -7.08 16.95 5.97
N THR A 82 -5.75 16.88 5.94
CA THR A 82 -5.00 15.83 6.65
C THR A 82 -3.87 16.45 7.47
N SER A 83 -3.76 16.13 8.75
CA SER A 83 -2.63 16.56 9.60
C SER A 83 -2.03 15.42 10.42
N PHE A 84 -0.72 15.53 10.64
CA PHE A 84 0.05 14.77 11.61
C PHE A 84 0.47 15.76 12.68
N GLU A 85 0.14 15.49 13.93
CA GLU A 85 0.38 16.39 15.06
C GLU A 85 1.30 15.73 16.07
N ASN A 86 2.58 16.11 16.05
CA ASN A 86 3.64 15.58 16.92
C ASN A 86 3.71 14.05 16.95
N VAL A 87 3.55 13.41 15.80
CA VAL A 87 3.44 11.95 15.70
C VAL A 87 4.76 11.28 16.00
N SER A 88 4.76 10.37 16.97
CA SER A 88 5.86 9.45 17.25
C SER A 88 5.42 8.02 17.00
N PHE A 89 6.27 7.24 16.33
CA PHE A 89 5.95 5.86 15.99
C PHE A 89 7.20 4.99 15.86
N LYS A 90 7.11 3.77 16.38
CA LYS A 90 8.13 2.75 16.33
C LYS A 90 7.50 1.37 16.07
N TYR A 91 8.10 0.59 15.16
CA TYR A 91 7.71 -0.82 15.03
C TYR A 91 8.20 -1.64 16.23
N ALA A 92 7.35 -2.51 16.78
CA ALA A 92 7.67 -3.33 17.95
C ALA A 92 8.95 -4.20 17.80
N ASN A 93 9.32 -4.54 16.57
CA ASN A 93 10.49 -5.36 16.24
C ASN A 93 11.73 -4.55 15.85
N GLN A 94 11.71 -3.22 15.94
CA GLN A 94 12.86 -2.37 15.65
C GLN A 94 13.26 -1.61 16.93
N PRO A 95 14.56 -1.35 17.15
CA PRO A 95 15.02 -0.59 18.32
C PRO A 95 14.82 0.92 18.15
N ASP A 96 14.91 1.43 16.92
CA ASP A 96 14.87 2.86 16.65
C ASP A 96 13.46 3.31 16.22
N PRO A 97 13.00 4.49 16.66
CA PRO A 97 11.74 5.06 16.20
C PRO A 97 11.81 5.43 14.71
N ILE A 98 10.70 5.23 13.99
CA ILE A 98 10.58 5.68 12.60
C ILE A 98 10.20 7.16 12.56
N PHE A 99 9.33 7.62 13.47
CA PHE A 99 8.94 9.02 13.60
C PHE A 99 9.14 9.46 15.05
N SER A 100 9.64 10.68 15.25
CA SER A 100 9.86 11.29 16.57
C SER A 100 9.42 12.75 16.53
N GLY A 101 8.12 12.99 16.64
CA GLY A 101 7.52 14.32 16.59
C GLY A 101 7.19 14.85 15.18
N LEU A 102 6.83 13.95 14.24
CA LEU A 102 6.43 14.36 12.89
C LEU A 102 5.20 15.26 12.94
N SER A 103 5.34 16.49 12.42
CA SER A 103 4.25 17.45 12.32
C SER A 103 4.12 17.95 10.88
N LEU A 104 2.92 17.85 10.32
CA LEU A 104 2.61 18.22 8.94
C LEU A 104 1.11 18.53 8.82
N ALA A 105 0.76 19.52 8.00
CA ALA A 105 -0.62 19.75 7.58
C ALA A 105 -0.70 19.80 6.05
N ILE A 106 -1.64 19.05 5.48
CA ILE A 106 -1.97 18.99 4.06
C ILE A 106 -3.35 19.60 3.87
N GLN A 107 -3.43 20.62 3.02
CA GLN A 107 -4.65 21.37 2.79
C GLN A 107 -5.65 20.57 1.92
N PRO A 108 -6.96 20.82 2.05
CA PRO A 108 -7.96 20.26 1.14
C PRO A 108 -7.61 20.47 -0.34
N GLY A 109 -7.63 19.40 -1.12
CA GLY A 109 -7.35 19.43 -2.55
C GLY A 109 -5.87 19.61 -2.92
N GLU A 110 -4.97 19.72 -1.94
CA GLU A 110 -3.53 19.84 -2.17
C GLU A 110 -2.96 18.52 -2.70
N LYS A 111 -2.06 18.64 -3.68
CA LYS A 111 -1.26 17.52 -4.22
C LYS A 111 0.13 17.58 -3.61
N VAL A 112 0.48 16.57 -2.83
CA VAL A 112 1.73 16.50 -2.07
C VAL A 112 2.53 15.28 -2.50
N ALA A 113 3.79 15.49 -2.89
CA ALA A 113 4.72 14.39 -3.15
C ALA A 113 5.60 14.10 -1.92
N LEU A 114 5.73 12.82 -1.57
CA LEU A 114 6.68 12.31 -0.58
C LEU A 114 7.90 11.76 -1.32
N VAL A 115 9.07 12.37 -1.09
CA VAL A 115 10.34 11.99 -1.72
C VAL A 115 11.36 11.67 -0.62
N GLY A 116 12.27 10.74 -0.86
CA GLY A 116 13.30 10.37 0.12
C GLY A 116 13.91 9.02 -0.19
N GLU A 117 15.01 8.68 0.49
CA GLU A 117 15.67 7.37 0.33
C GLU A 117 14.80 6.21 0.84
N SER A 118 15.15 4.99 0.43
CA SER A 118 14.52 3.78 0.97
C SER A 118 14.73 3.73 2.49
N GLY A 119 13.66 3.48 3.24
CA GLY A 119 13.68 3.50 4.70
C GLY A 119 13.43 4.86 5.35
N SER A 120 13.25 5.94 4.59
CA SER A 120 13.01 7.28 5.17
C SER A 120 11.66 7.49 5.87
N GLY A 121 10.77 6.47 5.87
CA GLY A 121 9.49 6.49 6.56
C GLY A 121 8.25 6.66 5.67
N LYS A 122 8.38 6.90 4.35
CA LYS A 122 7.25 7.12 3.42
C LYS A 122 6.16 6.04 3.46
N SER A 123 6.55 4.76 3.40
CA SER A 123 5.58 3.66 3.48
C SER A 123 4.95 3.55 4.87
N THR A 124 5.68 3.92 5.92
CA THR A 124 5.13 3.97 7.29
C THR A 124 4.12 5.10 7.43
N PHE A 125 4.38 6.28 6.85
CA PHE A 125 3.43 7.40 6.77
C PHE A 125 2.09 6.93 6.18
N MET A 126 2.11 6.25 5.04
CA MET A 126 0.89 5.70 4.41
C MET A 126 0.18 4.67 5.28
N LYS A 127 0.92 3.81 5.98
CA LYS A 127 0.36 2.79 6.87
C LYS A 127 -0.33 3.41 8.09
N LEU A 128 0.25 4.47 8.65
CA LEU A 128 -0.34 5.21 9.77
C LEU A 128 -1.59 5.98 9.34
N LEU A 129 -1.57 6.62 8.17
CA LEU A 129 -2.74 7.32 7.60
C LEU A 129 -3.95 6.38 7.45
N GLN A 130 -3.72 5.12 7.08
CA GLN A 130 -4.75 4.08 6.97
C GLN A 130 -5.13 3.41 8.30
N ARG A 131 -4.47 3.84 9.40
CA ARG A 131 -4.52 3.21 10.72
C ARG A 131 -4.33 1.69 10.63
N LEU A 132 -3.27 1.27 9.92
CA LEU A 132 -2.76 -0.10 9.97
C LEU A 132 -1.91 -0.33 11.22
N TYR A 133 -1.45 0.75 11.84
CA TYR A 133 -0.81 0.80 13.16
C TYR A 133 -1.35 2.04 13.88
N ASP A 134 -1.46 1.97 15.20
CA ASP A 134 -1.67 3.15 16.03
C ASP A 134 -0.32 3.83 16.30
N VAL A 135 -0.34 5.14 16.57
CA VAL A 135 0.84 5.93 16.93
C VAL A 135 1.19 5.74 18.40
N ASP A 136 2.47 5.91 18.76
CA ASP A 136 2.93 5.82 20.16
C ASP A 136 2.63 7.12 20.93
N ASP A 137 2.71 8.28 20.26
CA ASP A 137 2.39 9.60 20.77
C ASP A 137 1.94 10.54 19.63
N GLY A 138 1.26 11.62 19.97
CA GLY A 138 0.63 12.54 19.01
C GLY A 138 -0.67 11.98 18.43
N ARG A 139 -1.11 12.56 17.31
CA ARG A 139 -2.33 12.10 16.61
C ARG A 139 -2.30 12.41 15.12
N ILE A 140 -3.14 11.70 14.37
CA ILE A 140 -3.38 11.92 12.95
C ILE A 140 -4.83 12.32 12.78
N VAL A 141 -5.08 13.43 12.10
CA VAL A 141 -6.41 14.00 11.93
C VAL A 141 -6.73 14.05 10.43
N ILE A 142 -7.92 13.60 10.06
CA ILE A 142 -8.47 13.78 8.72
C ILE A 142 -9.84 14.46 8.87
N ASP A 143 -10.07 15.57 8.16
CA ASP A 143 -11.32 16.34 8.23
C ASP A 143 -11.77 16.61 9.69
N ASP A 144 -10.84 17.16 10.48
CA ASP A 144 -10.99 17.50 11.90
C ASP A 144 -11.35 16.32 12.83
N GLN A 145 -11.24 15.08 12.35
CA GLN A 145 -11.48 13.86 13.11
C GLN A 145 -10.19 13.08 13.33
N ASP A 146 -9.87 12.76 14.59
CA ASP A 146 -8.75 11.88 14.91
C ASP A 146 -9.02 10.46 14.37
N VAL A 147 -8.11 9.93 13.56
CA VAL A 147 -8.23 8.58 12.97
C VAL A 147 -8.36 7.50 14.04
N ALA A 148 -7.82 7.73 15.25
CA ALA A 148 -7.91 6.82 16.39
C ALA A 148 -9.34 6.73 16.97
N SER A 149 -10.13 7.81 16.80
CA SER A 149 -11.48 7.96 17.38
C SER A 149 -12.61 7.39 16.51
N VAL A 150 -12.35 7.13 15.22
CA VAL A 150 -13.34 6.66 14.24
C VAL A 150 -13.20 5.19 13.89
N THR A 151 -14.27 4.59 13.35
CA THR A 151 -14.23 3.18 12.94
C THR A 151 -13.25 2.98 11.77
N GLN A 152 -12.44 1.92 11.81
CA GLN A 152 -11.48 1.64 10.73
C GLN A 152 -12.15 1.42 9.37
N GLU A 153 -13.36 0.86 9.36
CA GLU A 153 -14.10 0.62 8.13
C GLU A 153 -14.49 1.93 7.44
N SER A 154 -15.05 2.90 8.19
CA SER A 154 -15.44 4.20 7.65
C SER A 154 -14.21 5.02 7.23
N LEU A 155 -13.15 5.04 8.05
CA LEU A 155 -11.88 5.69 7.71
C LEU A 155 -11.30 5.17 6.39
N ARG A 156 -11.22 3.85 6.22
CA ARG A 156 -10.64 3.24 5.01
C ARG A 156 -11.51 3.43 3.77
N ARG A 157 -12.80 3.70 3.91
CA ARG A 157 -13.65 4.15 2.78
C ARG A 157 -13.35 5.58 2.37
N ALA A 158 -12.87 6.42 3.30
CA ALA A 158 -12.48 7.80 3.03
C ALA A 158 -11.06 7.98 2.49
N VAL A 159 -10.30 6.88 2.32
CA VAL A 159 -8.95 6.90 1.75
C VAL A 159 -8.86 5.90 0.59
N ALA A 160 -8.69 6.41 -0.63
CA ALA A 160 -8.46 5.58 -1.82
C ALA A 160 -6.96 5.39 -2.05
N ILE A 161 -6.55 4.18 -2.48
CA ILE A 161 -5.14 3.83 -2.65
C ILE A 161 -4.91 3.16 -3.99
N VAL A 162 -3.89 3.66 -4.70
CA VAL A 162 -3.32 2.99 -5.87
C VAL A 162 -1.94 2.47 -5.48
N PRO A 163 -1.80 1.17 -5.16
CA PRO A 163 -0.53 0.61 -4.71
C PRO A 163 0.46 0.43 -5.86
N GLN A 164 1.75 0.34 -5.51
CA GLN A 164 2.85 0.08 -6.44
C GLN A 164 2.62 -1.17 -7.30
N GLN A 165 2.16 -2.25 -6.67
CA GLN A 165 1.82 -3.51 -7.32
C GLN A 165 0.37 -3.90 -7.00
N PRO A 166 -0.57 -3.62 -7.91
CA PRO A 166 -1.97 -3.98 -7.69
C PRO A 166 -2.19 -5.49 -7.65
N ILE A 167 -2.82 -5.94 -6.57
CA ILE A 167 -3.27 -7.31 -6.41
C ILE A 167 -4.68 -7.44 -7.00
N LEU A 168 -4.88 -8.45 -7.85
CA LEU A 168 -6.19 -8.83 -8.36
C LEU A 168 -6.70 -10.05 -7.61
N PHE A 169 -7.96 -9.97 -7.17
CA PHE A 169 -8.64 -11.09 -6.56
C PHE A 169 -9.02 -12.10 -7.63
N HIS A 170 -9.10 -13.38 -7.25
CA HIS A 170 -9.57 -14.43 -8.13
C HIS A 170 -11.09 -14.34 -8.34
N ARG A 171 -11.50 -13.40 -9.18
CA ARG A 171 -12.86 -12.90 -9.42
C ARG A 171 -12.96 -12.32 -10.84
N THR A 172 -14.15 -11.91 -11.27
CA THR A 172 -14.31 -11.25 -12.58
C THR A 172 -13.65 -9.87 -12.59
N LEU A 173 -13.38 -9.32 -13.78
CA LEU A 173 -12.90 -7.94 -13.91
C LEU A 173 -13.91 -6.94 -13.32
N HIS A 174 -15.21 -7.17 -13.54
CA HIS A 174 -16.28 -6.38 -12.91
C HIS A 174 -16.16 -6.35 -11.40
N GLU A 175 -16.11 -7.51 -10.75
CA GLU A 175 -16.01 -7.62 -9.28
C GLU A 175 -14.71 -7.04 -8.74
N ASN A 176 -13.61 -7.18 -9.49
CA ASN A 176 -12.34 -6.58 -9.12
C ASN A 176 -12.45 -5.05 -9.13
N ILE A 177 -13.05 -4.45 -10.16
CA ILE A 177 -13.20 -2.99 -10.26
C ILE A 177 -14.19 -2.48 -9.21
N ALA A 178 -15.34 -3.14 -9.07
CA ALA A 178 -16.39 -2.79 -8.10
C ALA A 178 -16.00 -3.10 -6.64
N TYR A 179 -14.79 -3.56 -6.35
CA TYR A 179 -14.40 -4.02 -5.01
C TYR A 179 -14.61 -2.95 -3.92
N ALA A 180 -14.33 -1.67 -4.23
CA ALA A 180 -14.52 -0.56 -3.30
C ALA A 180 -16.00 -0.19 -3.07
N ARG A 181 -16.88 -0.54 -4.02
CA ARG A 181 -18.33 -0.31 -3.96
C ARG A 181 -19.07 -1.48 -4.63
N PRO A 182 -19.25 -2.62 -3.95
CA PRO A 182 -19.76 -3.85 -4.56
C PRO A 182 -21.19 -3.74 -5.12
N ASP A 183 -21.94 -2.75 -4.63
CA ASP A 183 -23.30 -2.37 -5.03
C ASP A 183 -23.34 -1.37 -6.20
N ALA A 184 -22.18 -0.97 -6.74
CA ALA A 184 -22.10 -0.04 -7.86
C ALA A 184 -22.81 -0.61 -9.11
N PRO A 185 -23.73 0.16 -9.75
CA PRO A 185 -24.33 -0.24 -11.01
C PRO A 185 -23.27 -0.51 -12.08
N ARG A 186 -23.54 -1.46 -12.99
CA ARG A 186 -22.63 -1.80 -14.08
C ARG A 186 -22.18 -0.59 -14.90
N ALA A 187 -23.08 0.36 -15.15
CA ALA A 187 -22.75 1.60 -15.85
C ALA A 187 -21.68 2.43 -15.14
N VAL A 188 -21.68 2.46 -13.80
CA VAL A 188 -20.66 3.16 -13.00
C VAL A 188 -19.31 2.44 -13.11
N VAL A 189 -19.33 1.10 -13.06
CA VAL A 189 -18.11 0.29 -13.25
C VAL A 189 -17.50 0.51 -14.64
N GLU A 190 -18.34 0.56 -15.68
CA GLU A 190 -17.90 0.83 -17.04
C GLU A 190 -17.38 2.26 -17.20
N ALA A 191 -18.04 3.26 -16.60
CA ALA A 191 -17.57 4.65 -16.62
C ALA A 191 -16.20 4.81 -15.95
N ALA A 192 -16.01 4.25 -14.75
CA ALA A 192 -14.73 4.25 -14.07
C ALA A 192 -13.63 3.55 -14.89
N SER A 193 -14.00 2.46 -15.58
CA SER A 193 -13.07 1.76 -16.47
C SER A 193 -12.66 2.60 -17.68
N ARG A 194 -13.55 3.46 -18.21
CA ARG A 194 -13.22 4.36 -19.32
C ARG A 194 -12.26 5.45 -18.86
N GLN A 195 -12.55 6.07 -17.72
CA GLN A 195 -11.67 7.08 -17.11
C GLN A 195 -10.28 6.51 -16.80
N ALA A 196 -10.20 5.24 -16.41
CA ALA A 196 -8.93 4.55 -16.16
C ALA A 196 -8.28 3.95 -17.43
N HIS A 197 -8.83 4.18 -18.63
CA HIS A 197 -8.39 3.55 -19.89
C HIS A 197 -8.32 2.00 -19.84
N SER A 198 -9.11 1.36 -18.96
CA SER A 198 -9.20 -0.10 -18.89
C SER A 198 -10.30 -0.68 -19.77
N HIS A 199 -11.35 0.11 -20.06
CA HIS A 199 -12.50 -0.36 -20.84
C HIS A 199 -12.13 -0.94 -22.22
N GLU A 200 -11.17 -0.31 -22.92
CA GLU A 200 -10.79 -0.74 -24.27
C GLU A 200 -10.19 -2.13 -24.30
N PHE A 201 -9.28 -2.45 -23.38
CA PHE A 201 -8.68 -3.79 -23.34
C PHE A 201 -9.68 -4.82 -22.82
N ILE A 202 -10.53 -4.44 -21.85
CA ILE A 202 -11.58 -5.32 -21.33
C ILE A 202 -12.49 -5.76 -22.47
N ASN A 203 -12.94 -4.84 -23.34
CA ASN A 203 -13.81 -5.19 -24.48
C ASN A 203 -13.14 -6.05 -25.55
N ARG A 204 -11.81 -6.13 -25.59
CA ARG A 204 -11.10 -7.03 -26.51
C ARG A 204 -11.09 -8.48 -26.01
N LEU A 205 -11.44 -8.71 -24.75
CA LEU A 205 -11.55 -10.04 -24.16
C LEU A 205 -12.89 -10.69 -24.55
N THR A 206 -12.88 -11.99 -24.80
CA THR A 206 -14.05 -12.76 -25.25
C THR A 206 -15.28 -12.60 -24.35
N THR A 207 -15.08 -12.53 -23.02
CA THR A 207 -16.18 -12.38 -22.05
C THR A 207 -16.22 -11.00 -21.39
N GLY A 208 -15.41 -10.04 -21.89
CA GLY A 208 -15.37 -8.68 -21.39
C GLY A 208 -15.17 -8.61 -19.87
N TYR A 209 -16.07 -7.86 -19.22
CA TYR A 209 -16.11 -7.68 -17.77
C TYR A 209 -16.29 -8.96 -16.95
N GLU A 210 -16.82 -10.03 -17.55
CA GLU A 210 -17.00 -11.33 -16.90
C GLU A 210 -15.73 -12.20 -16.98
N THR A 211 -14.65 -11.69 -17.56
CA THR A 211 -13.37 -12.42 -17.59
C THR A 211 -12.83 -12.61 -16.17
N LEU A 212 -12.53 -13.86 -15.82
CA LEU A 212 -11.89 -14.21 -14.55
C LEU A 212 -10.39 -13.90 -14.58
N VAL A 213 -9.90 -13.23 -13.55
CA VAL A 213 -8.48 -12.91 -13.33
C VAL A 213 -7.97 -13.51 -12.01
N GLY A 214 -6.69 -13.31 -11.67
CA GLY A 214 -6.06 -13.86 -10.46
C GLY A 214 -5.35 -15.19 -10.70
N GLU A 215 -5.11 -15.97 -9.65
CA GLU A 215 -4.24 -17.17 -9.68
C GLU A 215 -4.59 -18.22 -10.75
N ARG A 216 -5.88 -18.38 -11.05
CA ARG A 216 -6.38 -19.30 -12.10
C ARG A 216 -7.09 -18.60 -13.26
N GLY A 217 -6.99 -17.28 -13.33
CA GLY A 217 -7.60 -16.47 -14.38
C GLY A 217 -6.60 -16.09 -15.47
N ILE A 218 -7.00 -15.20 -16.37
CA ILE A 218 -6.08 -14.65 -17.36
C ILE A 218 -4.98 -13.83 -16.66
N LYS A 219 -3.76 -13.89 -17.19
CA LYS A 219 -2.68 -13.01 -16.74
C LYS A 219 -2.79 -11.68 -17.48
N LEU A 220 -2.95 -10.61 -16.72
CA LEU A 220 -2.87 -9.24 -17.23
C LEU A 220 -1.43 -8.74 -17.21
N SER A 221 -1.08 -7.83 -18.11
CA SER A 221 0.16 -7.05 -18.08
C SER A 221 0.22 -6.14 -16.84
N GLY A 222 1.41 -5.61 -16.53
CA GLY A 222 1.59 -4.66 -15.43
C GLY A 222 0.70 -3.42 -15.59
N GLY A 223 0.66 -2.84 -16.78
CA GLY A 223 -0.11 -1.63 -17.07
C GLY A 223 -1.62 -1.86 -17.01
N GLU A 224 -2.11 -3.03 -17.46
CA GLU A 224 -3.53 -3.38 -17.31
C GLU A 224 -3.92 -3.52 -15.82
N ARG A 225 -3.08 -4.17 -15.00
CA ARG A 225 -3.33 -4.24 -13.55
C ARG A 225 -3.36 -2.86 -12.89
N GLN A 226 -2.48 -1.95 -13.32
CA GLN A 226 -2.42 -0.59 -12.82
C GLN A 226 -3.66 0.22 -13.22
N ARG A 227 -4.11 0.13 -14.48
CA ARG A 227 -5.37 0.73 -14.93
C ARG A 227 -6.58 0.19 -14.18
N LEU A 228 -6.60 -1.10 -13.82
CA LEU A 228 -7.67 -1.65 -12.96
C LEU A 228 -7.61 -1.10 -11.54
N ALA A 229 -6.42 -0.88 -10.98
CA ALA A 229 -6.27 -0.26 -9.66
C ALA A 229 -6.76 1.19 -9.65
N ILE A 230 -6.47 1.94 -10.71
CA ILE A 230 -6.98 3.30 -10.90
C ILE A 230 -8.51 3.27 -11.00
N ALA A 231 -9.09 2.35 -11.80
CA ALA A 231 -10.55 2.19 -11.87
C ALA A 231 -11.19 1.91 -10.50
N ARG A 232 -10.55 1.09 -9.66
CA ARG A 232 -11.01 0.86 -8.27
C ARG A 232 -10.97 2.12 -7.43
N ALA A 233 -9.90 2.91 -7.53
CA ALA A 233 -9.77 4.16 -6.80
C ALA A 233 -10.82 5.20 -7.26
N ILE A 234 -11.13 5.25 -8.55
CA ILE A 234 -12.22 6.09 -9.10
C ILE A 234 -13.57 5.70 -8.50
N ILE A 235 -13.86 4.40 -8.40
CA ILE A 235 -15.12 3.92 -7.80
C ILE A 235 -15.21 4.18 -6.30
N ALA A 236 -14.07 4.12 -5.60
CA ALA A 236 -14.02 4.42 -4.18
C ALA A 236 -14.45 5.87 -3.89
N ASP A 237 -14.14 6.80 -4.81
CA ASP A 237 -14.50 8.22 -4.74
C ASP A 237 -14.21 8.87 -3.38
N ALA A 238 -13.03 8.56 -2.85
CA ALA A 238 -12.58 9.02 -1.55
C ALA A 238 -12.02 10.45 -1.62
N PRO A 239 -12.19 11.29 -0.57
CA PRO A 239 -11.62 12.64 -0.53
C PRO A 239 -10.09 12.66 -0.43
N VAL A 240 -9.50 11.62 0.17
CA VAL A 240 -8.04 11.45 0.29
C VAL A 240 -7.59 10.34 -0.65
N LEU A 241 -6.64 10.66 -1.52
CA LEU A 241 -6.04 9.73 -2.47
C LEU A 241 -4.57 9.51 -2.12
N VAL A 242 -4.15 8.25 -2.08
CA VAL A 242 -2.75 7.86 -1.89
C VAL A 242 -2.25 7.08 -3.11
N LEU A 243 -1.16 7.55 -3.71
CA LEU A 243 -0.55 6.95 -4.89
C LEU A 243 0.86 6.46 -4.52
N ASP A 244 1.11 5.16 -4.67
CA ASP A 244 2.42 4.55 -4.43
C ASP A 244 3.05 4.19 -5.78
N GLU A 245 3.80 5.11 -6.38
CA GLU A 245 4.23 4.97 -7.77
C GLU A 245 5.40 3.99 -7.95
N ALA A 246 5.19 2.94 -8.74
CA ALA A 246 6.27 2.08 -9.19
C ALA A 246 7.04 2.68 -10.37
N ARG A 247 8.36 2.45 -10.41
CA ARG A 247 9.10 2.41 -11.68
C ARG A 247 8.70 1.14 -12.44
N SER A 248 7.70 1.22 -13.31
CA SER A 248 7.32 0.08 -14.16
C SER A 248 7.97 0.18 -15.54
N SER A 249 8.45 -0.96 -16.06
CA SER A 249 9.00 -1.13 -17.41
C SER A 249 7.89 -1.20 -18.47
N LEU A 250 6.96 -0.25 -18.42
CA LEU A 250 5.84 -0.18 -19.36
C LEU A 250 6.27 0.47 -20.67
N ASP A 251 5.59 0.10 -21.76
CA ASP A 251 5.73 0.82 -23.01
C ASP A 251 5.21 2.26 -22.86
N SER A 252 5.77 3.19 -23.64
CA SER A 252 5.50 4.62 -23.53
C SER A 252 4.04 5.03 -23.76
N ILE A 253 3.26 4.23 -24.49
CA ILE A 253 1.84 4.51 -24.76
C ILE A 253 0.98 4.11 -23.56
N THR A 254 1.18 2.89 -23.06
CA THR A 254 0.53 2.41 -21.83
C THR A 254 0.81 3.32 -20.65
N GLU A 255 2.05 3.80 -20.57
CA GLU A 255 2.51 4.74 -19.56
C GLU A 255 1.72 6.06 -19.61
N LYS A 256 1.54 6.64 -20.80
CA LYS A 256 0.76 7.86 -21.00
C LYS A 256 -0.68 7.70 -20.51
N TYR A 257 -1.36 6.59 -20.86
CA TYR A 257 -2.74 6.35 -20.39
C TYR A 257 -2.86 6.27 -18.87
N ILE A 258 -1.85 5.72 -18.20
CA ILE A 258 -1.82 5.64 -16.74
C ILE A 258 -1.64 7.03 -16.13
N GLN A 259 -0.75 7.84 -16.70
CA GLN A 259 -0.51 9.21 -16.24
C GLN A 259 -1.75 10.10 -16.45
N ASP A 260 -2.41 10.02 -17.61
CA ASP A 260 -3.63 10.76 -17.89
C ASP A 260 -4.75 10.38 -16.90
N ALA A 261 -4.92 9.07 -16.62
CA ALA A 261 -5.89 8.59 -15.65
C ALA A 261 -5.56 9.00 -14.19
N ILE A 262 -4.28 9.04 -13.82
CA ILE A 262 -3.84 9.52 -12.50
C ILE A 262 -4.09 11.02 -12.37
N ALA A 263 -3.76 11.81 -13.41
CA ALA A 263 -4.02 13.24 -13.42
C ALA A 263 -5.51 13.55 -13.21
N GLU A 264 -6.38 12.83 -13.93
CA GLU A 264 -7.83 12.94 -13.78
C GLU A 264 -8.30 12.52 -12.38
N LEU A 265 -7.78 11.40 -11.86
CA LEU A 265 -8.10 10.90 -10.52
C LEU A 265 -7.69 11.91 -9.42
N MET A 266 -6.65 12.71 -9.60
CA MET A 266 -6.23 13.71 -8.62
C MET A 266 -7.08 14.99 -8.65
N HIS A 267 -7.96 15.19 -9.63
CA HIS A 267 -8.78 16.41 -9.67
C HIS A 267 -9.78 16.46 -8.52
N GLY A 268 -9.77 17.57 -7.76
CA GLY A 268 -10.71 17.81 -6.66
C GLY A 268 -10.48 16.97 -5.40
N ARG A 269 -9.35 16.28 -5.28
CA ARG A 269 -9.03 15.39 -4.14
C ARG A 269 -7.70 15.76 -3.51
N THR A 270 -7.61 15.67 -2.19
CA THR A 270 -6.31 15.74 -1.50
C THR A 270 -5.49 14.52 -1.89
N SER A 271 -4.32 14.73 -2.48
CA SER A 271 -3.55 13.66 -3.12
C SER A 271 -2.15 13.56 -2.51
N ILE A 272 -1.79 12.39 -2.01
CA ILE A 272 -0.50 12.09 -1.41
C ILE A 272 0.22 11.08 -2.30
N ILE A 273 1.31 11.48 -2.93
CA ILE A 273 2.03 10.66 -3.90
C ILE A 273 3.39 10.28 -3.33
N VAL A 274 3.65 8.99 -3.13
CA VAL A 274 5.02 8.49 -2.97
C VAL A 274 5.63 8.40 -4.36
N ALA A 275 6.42 9.42 -4.70
CA ALA A 275 6.82 9.66 -6.06
C ALA A 275 8.21 9.10 -6.35
N HIS A 276 8.26 8.22 -7.35
CA HIS A 276 9.51 7.72 -7.95
C HIS A 276 9.67 8.19 -9.42
N ARG A 277 8.73 8.99 -9.93
CA ARG A 277 8.72 9.51 -11.31
C ARG A 277 8.79 11.02 -11.35
N PHE A 278 9.69 11.53 -12.19
CA PHE A 278 9.89 12.98 -12.35
C PHE A 278 8.69 13.73 -12.90
N SER A 279 7.91 13.11 -13.80
CA SER A 279 6.70 13.74 -14.37
C SER A 279 5.69 14.09 -13.30
N THR A 280 5.46 13.18 -12.34
CA THR A 280 4.51 13.36 -11.25
C THR A 280 5.02 14.36 -10.22
N ILE A 281 6.32 14.35 -9.91
CA ILE A 281 6.91 15.30 -8.93
C ILE A 281 6.82 16.75 -9.41
N ARG A 282 6.81 17.00 -10.73
CA ARG A 282 6.74 18.36 -11.27
C ARG A 282 5.35 18.98 -11.23
N SER A 283 4.30 18.17 -11.12
CA SER A 283 2.90 18.61 -11.19
C SER A 283 2.21 18.71 -9.83
N VAL A 284 2.92 18.44 -8.74
CA VAL A 284 2.42 18.60 -7.37
C VAL A 284 2.58 20.03 -6.86
N ASP A 285 1.72 20.41 -5.92
CA ASP A 285 1.72 21.73 -5.29
C ASP A 285 2.89 21.86 -4.30
N ARG A 286 3.18 20.78 -3.57
CA ARG A 286 4.25 20.73 -2.56
C ARG A 286 4.97 19.39 -2.56
N ILE A 287 6.27 19.43 -2.32
CA ILE A 287 7.13 18.26 -2.15
C ILE A 287 7.64 18.25 -0.71
N LEU A 288 7.57 17.08 -0.08
CA LEU A 288 8.10 16.81 1.25
C LEU A 288 9.25 15.82 1.13
N VAL A 289 10.45 16.26 1.51
CA VAL A 289 11.65 15.42 1.50
C VAL A 289 11.81 14.77 2.87
N PHE A 290 11.61 13.45 2.90
CA PHE A 290 11.79 12.61 4.07
C PHE A 290 13.22 12.09 4.15
N ASP A 291 13.86 12.28 5.29
CA ASP A 291 15.12 11.68 5.67
C ASP A 291 15.05 11.20 7.13
N ALA A 292 15.39 9.94 7.36
CA ALA A 292 15.37 9.30 8.68
C ALA A 292 14.14 9.63 9.57
N GLY A 293 12.93 9.67 8.98
CA GLY A 293 11.71 9.97 9.74
C GLY A 293 11.40 11.44 9.97
N GLN A 294 12.14 12.35 9.35
CA GLN A 294 11.93 13.78 9.45
C GLN A 294 11.71 14.41 8.07
N ILE A 295 10.94 15.49 8.03
CA ILE A 295 10.83 16.34 6.84
C ILE A 295 11.99 17.32 6.89
N VAL A 296 13.01 17.08 6.06
CA VAL A 296 14.23 17.91 6.02
C VAL A 296 14.12 19.09 5.06
N GLU A 297 13.26 18.96 4.04
CA GLU A 297 12.95 20.04 3.11
C GLU A 297 11.49 19.98 2.68
N GLU A 298 10.88 21.15 2.50
CA GLU A 298 9.59 21.29 1.83
C GLU A 298 9.58 22.51 0.91
N GLY A 299 8.77 22.42 -0.15
CA GLY A 299 8.57 23.51 -1.12
C GLY A 299 8.07 23.01 -2.48
N SER A 300 7.96 23.92 -3.45
CA SER A 300 7.67 23.55 -4.83
C SER A 300 8.91 22.93 -5.50
N HIS A 301 8.71 22.25 -6.64
CA HIS A 301 9.83 21.71 -7.44
C HIS A 301 10.86 22.79 -7.78
N ALA A 302 10.41 23.97 -8.22
CA ALA A 302 11.29 25.07 -8.60
C ALA A 302 12.11 25.59 -7.41
N ASP A 303 11.45 25.77 -6.26
CA ASP A 303 12.11 26.26 -5.04
C ASP A 303 13.18 25.26 -4.57
N LEU A 304 12.84 23.98 -4.50
CA LEU A 304 13.76 22.95 -4.03
C LEU A 304 14.94 22.73 -4.98
N MET A 305 14.75 22.83 -6.30
CA MET A 305 15.85 22.73 -7.27
C MET A 305 16.81 23.93 -7.20
N SER A 306 16.31 25.11 -6.81
CA SER A 306 17.12 26.33 -6.68
C SER A 306 18.08 26.28 -5.48
N ARG A 307 17.81 25.43 -4.48
CA ARG A 307 18.64 25.29 -3.27
C ARG A 307 19.92 24.53 -3.59
N THR A 308 21.05 25.24 -3.57
CA THR A 308 22.38 24.65 -3.77
C THR A 308 22.67 23.65 -2.65
N GLY A 309 22.96 22.39 -3.02
CA GLY A 309 23.22 21.33 -2.04
C GLY A 309 21.99 20.88 -1.26
N GLY A 310 20.78 21.14 -1.74
CA GLY A 310 19.54 20.63 -1.13
C GLY A 310 19.42 19.11 -1.23
N ALA A 311 18.78 18.50 -0.23
CA ALA A 311 18.49 17.07 -0.18
C ALA A 311 17.61 16.64 -1.37
N TYR A 312 16.60 17.43 -1.71
CA TYR A 312 15.77 17.18 -2.89
C TYR A 312 16.60 17.10 -4.17
N ARG A 313 17.48 18.09 -4.39
CA ARG A 313 18.30 18.17 -5.60
C ARG A 313 19.25 16.98 -5.72
N ARG A 314 19.87 16.55 -4.61
CA ARG A 314 20.70 15.33 -4.60
C ARG A 314 19.89 14.10 -5.01
N LEU A 315 18.69 13.91 -4.43
CA LEU A 315 17.81 12.79 -4.78
C LEU A 315 17.38 12.85 -6.24
N TYR A 316 17.07 14.05 -6.73
CA TYR A 316 16.72 14.30 -8.12
C TYR A 316 17.87 13.92 -9.07
N ASP A 317 19.09 14.39 -8.78
CA ASP A 317 20.27 14.10 -9.60
C ASP A 317 20.60 12.59 -9.58
N MET A 318 20.50 11.92 -8.42
CA MET A 318 20.70 10.47 -8.31
C MET A 318 19.67 9.66 -9.10
N GLN A 319 18.40 10.06 -9.08
CA GLN A 319 17.36 9.42 -9.88
C GLN A 319 17.57 9.66 -11.38
N ALA A 320 18.02 10.85 -11.78
CA ALA A 320 18.25 11.20 -13.18
C ALA A 320 19.43 10.42 -13.77
N LEU A 321 20.40 10.08 -12.93
CA LEU A 321 21.57 9.27 -13.25
C LEU A 321 21.34 7.76 -13.07
N GLY A 322 20.17 7.32 -12.58
CA GLY A 322 19.80 5.91 -12.45
C GLY A 322 20.38 5.18 -11.22
N PHE A 323 20.85 5.90 -10.20
CA PHE A 323 21.62 5.32 -9.08
C PHE A 323 20.81 4.88 -7.85
N LEU A 324 19.48 5.05 -7.83
CA LEU A 324 18.66 4.47 -6.75
C LEU A 324 18.32 3.01 -7.10
N ASP A 325 19.18 2.09 -6.67
CA ASP A 325 18.91 0.64 -6.66
C ASP A 325 18.13 0.23 -5.40
N ASP A 326 17.08 -0.56 -5.62
CA ASP A 326 16.22 -1.15 -4.60
C ASP A 326 16.96 -2.26 -3.82
N THR A 327 17.62 -1.92 -2.71
CA THR A 327 17.90 -2.92 -1.66
C THR A 327 16.79 -2.90 -0.62
N ALA A 328 15.61 -3.37 -1.02
CA ALA A 328 14.53 -3.71 -0.11
C ALA A 328 13.99 -5.11 -0.44
N ASP A 329 14.83 -6.13 -0.22
CA ASP A 329 14.33 -7.40 0.30
C ASP A 329 15.46 -8.20 0.96
N GLY A 330 15.19 -8.73 2.15
CA GLY A 330 16.17 -9.44 2.95
C GLY A 330 16.66 -10.74 2.29
N ALA A 331 17.92 -10.74 1.87
CA ALA A 331 18.72 -11.95 1.72
C ALA A 331 20.17 -11.64 2.13
N VAL A 332 20.69 -12.47 3.03
CA VAL A 332 22.02 -12.39 3.62
C VAL A 332 23.10 -12.30 2.54
N GLY A 333 23.89 -11.21 2.55
CA GLY A 333 25.01 -11.02 1.65
C GLY A 333 26.20 -11.94 1.97
N HIS A 334 26.81 -12.49 0.92
CA HIS A 334 28.24 -12.75 0.90
C HIS A 334 28.91 -11.68 0.04
N PRO A 335 30.01 -11.07 0.48
CA PRO A 335 30.69 -10.03 -0.28
C PRO A 335 31.45 -10.68 -1.44
N VAL A 336 31.18 -10.23 -2.67
CA VAL A 336 32.09 -10.45 -3.80
C VAL A 336 33.09 -9.29 -3.77
N THR A 337 34.31 -9.58 -3.36
CA THR A 337 35.45 -8.67 -3.42
C THR A 337 35.74 -8.28 -4.85
N GLY A 338 35.87 -6.98 -5.10
CA GLY A 338 36.24 -6.43 -6.39
C GLY A 338 37.67 -6.75 -6.79
N ASN A 339 37.91 -6.68 -8.10
CA ASN A 339 39.23 -6.43 -8.66
C ASN A 339 39.11 -5.26 -9.63
N ALA A 340 39.61 -4.11 -9.21
CA ALA A 340 40.00 -3.03 -10.10
C ALA A 340 41.49 -3.19 -10.38
N VAL A 341 41.92 -3.34 -11.63
CA VAL A 341 43.30 -3.04 -12.05
C VAL A 341 43.33 -2.58 -13.52
N THR A 342 43.51 -1.26 -13.65
CA THR A 342 44.28 -0.45 -14.63
C THR A 342 44.26 -0.73 -16.14
N VAL A 343 43.88 0.34 -16.85
CA VAL A 343 44.36 0.73 -18.18
C VAL A 343 45.87 0.99 -18.13
N ASP A 344 46.67 0.37 -19.00
CA ASP A 344 47.82 1.06 -19.59
C ASP A 344 48.28 0.47 -20.93
N GLN A 345 48.92 1.37 -21.68
CA GLN A 345 49.35 1.40 -23.06
C GLN A 345 50.31 0.28 -23.48
N GLN A 346 50.28 -0.11 -24.76
CA GLN A 346 51.49 -0.47 -25.48
C GLN A 346 51.30 -0.34 -27.00
N ALA A 347 51.97 0.66 -27.58
CA ALA A 347 52.32 0.75 -28.99
C ALA A 347 53.84 0.94 -29.07
N ARG A 348 54.48 0.23 -30.04
CA ARG A 348 55.91 0.23 -30.44
C ARG A 348 56.81 -0.60 -29.48
N GLN A 349 57.71 -1.49 -29.92
CA GLN A 349 58.58 -1.51 -31.10
C GLN A 349 59.17 -2.94 -31.30
N GLU A 350 59.59 -3.26 -32.53
CA GLU A 350 60.69 -4.20 -32.90
C GLU A 350 60.43 -5.72 -32.88
N SER A 351 60.04 -6.26 -34.04
CA SER A 351 60.86 -7.17 -34.88
C SER A 351 60.09 -7.60 -36.14
#